data_AF-U6D2E0-F1
#
_entry.id   AF-U6D2E0-F1
#
_cell.length_a   1.000
_cell.length_b   1.000
_cell.length_c   1.000
_cell.angle_alpha   90.00
_cell.angle_beta   90.00
_cell.angle_gamma   90.00
#
_symmetry.space_group_name_H-M   'P 1'
#
loop_
_entity.id
_entity.type
_entity.pdbx_description
1 polymer ?
#
loop_
_entity_poly.entity_id
_entity_poly.type
_entity_poly.pdbx_seq_one_letter_code
_entity_poly.pdbx_strand_id
1 'polypeptide(L)'
;MFSGRMEVLTDKEGWILIDRCGKHFGTILNYLRDDTIILPQNRQEIKELMAEAKYYLIQGLVSVCQTALQDKKDSYQPVCNIPIITSLKEEERLIESSTKPVVKLLYNRSNNKYSYTSNSDDHLLKNIELFDKLSLRFNGRVLFIKDVIGDEICCWSF
;
A
#
# COMPACT_ATOMS: atom_id res chain seq x y z
N MET A 1 18.55 31.31 13.07
CA MET A 1 19.89 30.71 13.23
C MET A 1 20.93 31.49 12.42
N PHE A 2 20.91 31.43 11.09
CA PHE A 2 21.97 32.01 10.23
C PHE A 2 21.79 33.48 9.83
N SER A 3 20.77 34.16 10.36
CA SER A 3 20.49 35.58 10.07
C SER A 3 21.07 36.55 11.10
N GLY A 4 21.91 36.07 12.03
CA GLY A 4 22.47 36.86 13.13
C GLY A 4 21.47 37.20 14.25
N ARG A 5 20.22 36.74 14.16
CA ARG A 5 19.15 37.01 15.13
C ARG A 5 19.07 36.01 16.30
N MET A 6 19.92 34.99 16.29
CA MET A 6 19.94 33.93 17.31
C MET A 6 21.38 33.60 17.64
N GLU A 7 21.65 33.36 18.92
CA GLU A 7 22.94 32.80 19.34
C GLU A 7 23.05 31.35 18.88
N VAL A 8 24.24 30.99 18.39
CA VAL A 8 24.57 29.65 17.91
C VAL A 8 25.86 29.19 18.58
N LEU A 9 25.86 27.96 19.07
CA LEU A 9 27.06 27.35 19.61
C LEU A 9 27.94 26.90 18.46
N THR A 10 29.19 27.36 18.46
CA THR A 10 30.18 27.00 17.45
C THR A 10 31.39 26.37 18.13
N ASP A 11 31.94 25.31 17.55
CA ASP A 11 33.17 24.71 18.07
C ASP A 11 34.43 25.48 17.63
N LYS A 12 35.61 24.96 17.99
CA LYS A 12 36.91 25.57 17.65
C LYS A 12 37.24 25.50 16.16
N GLU A 13 36.57 24.62 15.41
CA GLU A 13 36.75 24.42 13.98
C GLU A 13 35.76 25.23 13.13
N GLY A 14 34.75 25.84 13.76
CA GLY A 14 33.75 26.66 13.09
C GLY A 14 32.43 25.92 12.79
N TRP A 15 32.26 24.69 13.27
CA TRP A 15 31.00 23.95 13.10
C TRP A 15 29.94 24.43 14.06
N ILE A 16 28.71 24.56 13.56
CA ILE A 16 27.55 24.93 14.38
C ILE A 16 26.94 23.69 14.99
N LEU A 17 26.80 23.69 16.32
CA LEU A 17 26.16 22.61 17.05
C LEU A 17 24.64 22.80 17.07
N ILE A 18 23.94 21.74 16.68
CA ILE A 18 22.49 21.64 16.74
C ILE A 18 22.16 20.37 17.54
N ASP A 19 21.50 20.52 18.69
CA ASP A 19 21.10 19.41 19.55
C ASP A 19 19.83 18.73 19.02
N ARG A 20 19.93 18.13 17.83
CA ARG A 20 18.85 17.40 17.15
C ARG A 20 19.40 16.17 16.43
N CYS A 21 18.51 15.23 16.12
CA CYS A 21 18.88 14.04 15.36
C CYS A 21 19.15 14.38 13.89
N GLY A 22 20.37 14.10 13.41
CA GLY A 22 20.79 14.39 12.04
C GLY A 22 20.15 13.52 10.95
N LYS A 23 19.37 12.48 11.31
CA LYS A 23 18.80 11.50 10.37
C LYS A 23 18.07 12.14 9.18
N HIS A 24 17.22 13.13 9.45
CA HIS A 24 16.39 13.81 8.44
C HIS A 24 16.96 15.17 8.02
N PHE A 25 18.11 15.59 8.57
CA PHE A 25 18.66 16.92 8.33
C PHE A 25 19.10 17.11 6.87
N GLY A 26 19.60 16.07 6.22
CA GLY A 26 19.91 16.12 4.78
C GLY A 26 18.66 16.43 3.94
N THR A 27 17.52 15.86 4.29
CA THR A 27 16.24 16.10 3.61
C THR A 27 15.75 17.53 3.84
N ILE A 28 15.91 18.06 5.06
CA ILE A 28 15.64 19.47 5.37
C ILE A 28 16.48 20.39 4.49
N LEU A 29 17.79 20.11 4.35
CA LEU A 29 18.68 20.90 3.52
C LEU A 29 18.31 20.85 2.04
N ASN A 30 17.95 19.67 1.51
CA ASN A 30 17.52 19.53 0.12
C ASN A 30 16.25 20.35 -0.15
N TYR A 31 15.29 20.33 0.78
CA TYR A 31 14.11 21.18 0.66
C TYR A 31 14.46 22.68 0.65
N LEU A 32 15.39 23.13 1.50
CA LEU A 32 15.83 24.53 1.50
C LEU A 32 16.63 24.94 0.25
N ARG A 33 17.20 23.99 -0.50
CA ARG A 33 17.96 24.25 -1.73
C ARG A 33 17.05 24.32 -2.95
N ASP A 34 16.23 23.29 -3.12
CA ASP A 34 15.53 23.03 -4.38
C ASP A 34 14.01 23.22 -4.27
N ASP A 35 13.49 23.54 -3.07
CA ASP A 35 12.04 23.57 -2.72
C ASP A 35 11.29 22.28 -3.09
N THR A 36 12.04 21.19 -3.28
CA THR A 36 11.52 19.88 -3.66
C THR A 36 11.94 18.84 -2.63
N ILE A 37 11.05 17.87 -2.40
CA ILE A 37 11.30 16.77 -1.47
C ILE A 37 10.70 15.47 -1.98
N ILE A 38 11.47 14.40 -1.85
CA ILE A 38 10.99 13.04 -2.02
C ILE A 38 10.56 12.55 -0.64
N LEU A 39 9.25 12.42 -0.42
CA LEU A 39 8.73 11.95 0.85
C LEU A 39 9.01 10.46 1.06
N PRO A 40 9.38 10.04 2.28
CA PRO A 40 9.55 8.62 2.59
C PRO A 40 8.21 7.88 2.54
N GLN A 41 8.26 6.59 2.18
CA GLN A 41 7.05 5.75 2.11
C GLN A 41 6.50 5.38 3.49
N ASN A 42 7.37 5.32 4.49
CA ASN A 42 7.04 4.93 5.86
C ASN A 42 6.36 6.09 6.62
N ARG A 43 5.18 5.83 7.17
CA ARG A 43 4.40 6.81 7.94
C ARG A 43 5.16 7.33 9.16
N GLN A 44 5.96 6.48 9.81
CA GLN A 44 6.74 6.88 10.97
C GLN A 44 7.84 7.87 10.59
N GLU A 45 8.52 7.64 9.48
CA GLU A 45 9.54 8.57 8.97
C GLU A 45 8.96 9.91 8.54
N ILE A 46 7.76 9.93 7.93
CA ILE A 46 7.08 11.21 7.62
C ILE A 46 6.78 11.99 8.91
N LYS A 47 6.37 11.32 10.00
CA LYS A 47 6.13 11.98 11.29
C LYS A 47 7.43 12.53 11.90
N GLU A 48 8.52 11.77 11.84
CA GLU A 48 9.85 12.21 12.30
C GLU A 48 10.31 13.44 11.53
N LEU A 49 10.24 13.39 10.19
CA LEU A 49 10.56 14.51 9.32
C LEU A 49 9.69 15.73 9.61
N MET A 50 8.38 15.55 9.79
CA MET A 50 7.47 16.62 10.16
C MET A 50 7.85 17.27 11.50
N ALA A 51 8.35 16.49 12.47
CA ALA A 51 8.81 17.03 13.76
C ALA A 51 10.04 17.93 13.58
N GLU A 52 11.01 17.52 12.76
CA GLU A 52 12.17 18.35 12.42
C GLU A 52 11.77 19.60 11.62
N ALA A 53 10.88 19.46 10.63
CA ALA A 53 10.38 20.59 9.85
C ALA A 53 9.68 21.64 10.73
N LYS A 54 8.94 21.20 11.76
CA LYS A 54 8.36 22.08 12.78
C LYS A 54 9.43 22.75 13.64
N TYR A 55 10.46 22.02 14.05
CA TYR A 55 11.57 22.58 14.83
C TYR A 55 12.31 23.69 14.06
N TYR A 56 12.61 23.47 12.78
CA TYR A 56 13.25 24.46 11.91
C TYR A 56 12.28 25.53 11.34
N LEU A 57 11.00 25.49 11.73
CA LEU A 57 9.95 26.43 11.31
C LEU A 57 9.72 26.51 9.79
N ILE A 58 9.88 25.38 9.09
CA ILE A 58 9.72 25.30 7.63
C ILE A 58 8.26 24.94 7.31
N GLN A 59 7.39 25.96 7.22
CA GLN A 59 5.95 25.76 7.07
C GLN A 59 5.55 25.00 5.79
N GLY A 60 6.22 25.27 4.67
CA GLY A 60 5.95 24.58 3.40
C GLY A 60 6.20 23.07 3.50
N LEU A 61 7.26 22.66 4.20
CA LEU A 61 7.53 21.24 4.42
C LEU A 61 6.55 20.60 5.41
N VAL A 62 6.11 21.34 6.42
CA VAL A 62 5.10 20.86 7.37
C VAL A 62 3.77 20.59 6.67
N SER A 63 3.32 21.49 5.78
CA SER A 63 2.07 21.30 5.04
C SER A 63 2.16 20.09 4.09
N VAL A 64 3.27 19.95 3.36
CA VAL A 64 3.54 18.79 2.49
C VAL A 64 3.47 17.47 3.27
N CYS A 65 4.12 17.39 4.44
CA CYS A 65 4.07 16.20 5.29
C CYS A 65 2.66 15.92 5.84
N GLN A 66 1.89 16.96 6.18
CA GLN A 66 0.52 16.81 6.67
C GLN A 66 -0.42 16.28 5.60
N THR A 67 -0.36 16.82 4.39
CA THR A 67 -1.14 16.33 3.24
C THR A 67 -0.85 14.85 2.98
N ALA A 68 0.43 14.46 2.92
CA ALA A 68 0.82 13.07 2.72
C ALA A 68 0.35 12.11 3.84
N LEU A 69 0.20 12.60 5.08
CA LEU A 69 -0.35 11.84 6.20
C LEU A 69 -1.89 11.75 6.20
N GLN A 70 -2.55 12.71 5.56
CA GLN A 70 -4.01 12.78 5.42
C GLN A 70 -4.49 11.94 4.23
N ASP A 71 -3.79 11.97 3.09
CA ASP A 71 -4.10 11.12 1.92
C ASP A 71 -4.08 9.63 2.27
N LYS A 72 -3.23 9.23 3.24
CA LYS A 72 -3.15 7.85 3.75
C LYS A 72 -4.16 7.52 4.87
N LYS A 73 -4.96 8.48 5.35
CA LYS A 73 -6.05 8.21 6.32
C LYS A 73 -7.36 7.84 5.60
N ASP A 74 -7.57 8.36 4.41
CA ASP A 74 -8.79 8.11 3.61
C ASP A 74 -8.63 6.94 2.63
N SER A 75 -7.45 6.35 2.53
CA SER A 75 -7.26 5.09 1.80
C SER A 75 -7.83 3.93 2.62
N TYR A 76 -9.09 3.55 2.36
CA TYR A 76 -9.62 2.25 2.74
C TYR A 76 -8.65 1.17 2.24
N GLN A 77 -7.90 0.56 3.14
CA GLN A 77 -7.09 -0.61 2.81
C GLN A 77 -7.97 -1.83 3.02
N PRO A 78 -8.39 -2.53 1.96
CA PRO A 78 -9.23 -3.71 2.14
C PRO A 78 -8.45 -4.73 2.97
N VAL A 79 -9.14 -5.39 3.90
CA VAL A 79 -8.53 -6.42 4.73
C VAL A 79 -8.00 -7.58 3.86
N CYS A 80 -8.66 -7.85 2.73
CA CYS A 80 -8.29 -8.89 1.78
C CYS A 80 -8.46 -8.39 0.35
N ASN A 81 -7.42 -8.55 -0.48
CA ASN A 81 -7.46 -8.26 -1.91
C ASN A 81 -7.45 -9.57 -2.69
N ILE A 82 -8.48 -9.77 -3.51
CA ILE A 82 -8.61 -10.95 -4.36
C ILE A 82 -8.52 -10.47 -5.81
N PRO A 83 -7.40 -10.72 -6.53
CA PRO A 83 -7.29 -10.38 -7.93
C PRO A 83 -8.31 -11.15 -8.78
N ILE A 84 -8.81 -10.47 -9.82
CA ILE A 84 -9.60 -11.08 -10.89
C ILE A 84 -8.71 -11.16 -12.11
N ILE A 85 -8.50 -12.36 -12.64
CA ILE A 85 -7.67 -12.61 -13.83
C ILE A 85 -8.54 -12.58 -15.07
N THR A 86 -8.08 -11.87 -16.10
CA THR A 86 -8.74 -11.80 -17.41
C THR A 86 -7.91 -12.35 -18.57
N SER A 87 -6.66 -12.75 -18.31
CA SER A 87 -5.79 -13.38 -19.31
C SER A 87 -4.81 -14.38 -18.69
N LEU A 88 -4.43 -15.40 -19.45
CA LEU A 88 -3.46 -16.42 -19.01
C LEU A 88 -2.10 -15.81 -18.62
N LYS A 89 -1.68 -14.74 -19.31
CA LYS A 89 -0.43 -14.02 -18.97
C LYS A 89 -0.50 -13.31 -17.61
N GLU A 90 -1.68 -12.89 -17.16
CA GLU A 90 -1.86 -12.34 -15.81
C GLU A 90 -1.80 -13.44 -14.76
N GLU A 91 -2.38 -14.61 -15.07
CA GLU A 91 -2.32 -15.80 -14.23
C GLU A 91 -0.88 -16.23 -13.95
N GLU A 92 -0.11 -16.48 -15.01
CA GLU A 92 1.29 -16.91 -14.92
C GLU A 92 2.10 -15.93 -14.07
N ARG A 93 1.98 -14.63 -14.33
CA ARG A 93 2.68 -13.59 -13.56
C ARG A 93 2.30 -13.58 -12.08
N LEU A 94 1.02 -13.78 -11.74
CA LEU A 94 0.56 -13.82 -10.35
C LEU A 94 1.05 -15.07 -9.62
N ILE A 95 1.08 -16.21 -10.31
CA ILE A 95 1.56 -17.47 -9.74
C ILE A 95 3.08 -17.41 -9.54
N GLU A 96 3.84 -16.98 -10.56
CA GLU A 96 5.31 -16.89 -10.53
C GLU A 96 5.83 -15.88 -9.48
N SER A 97 5.11 -14.77 -9.28
CA SER A 97 5.49 -13.77 -8.28
C SER A 97 5.09 -14.14 -6.84
N SER A 98 4.24 -15.15 -6.67
CA SER A 98 3.73 -15.56 -5.35
C SER A 98 4.58 -16.66 -4.74
N THR A 99 5.06 -16.44 -3.51
CA THR A 99 5.66 -17.50 -2.68
C THR A 99 4.63 -18.27 -1.86
N LYS A 100 3.33 -17.98 -2.04
CA LYS A 100 2.22 -18.53 -1.26
C LYS A 100 1.47 -19.57 -2.08
N PRO A 101 0.90 -20.61 -1.44
CA PRO A 101 -0.03 -21.51 -2.12
C PRO A 101 -1.18 -20.70 -2.72
N VAL A 102 -1.65 -21.12 -3.89
CA VAL A 102 -2.64 -20.40 -4.69
C VAL A 102 -3.94 -21.19 -4.69
N VAL A 103 -5.07 -20.53 -4.41
CA VAL A 103 -6.39 -21.11 -4.58
C VAL A 103 -7.14 -20.28 -5.60
N LYS A 104 -7.53 -20.91 -6.70
CA LYS A 104 -8.19 -20.23 -7.82
C LYS A 104 -9.61 -20.77 -7.98
N LEU A 105 -10.57 -19.84 -8.03
CA LEU A 105 -11.98 -20.12 -8.32
C LEU A 105 -12.30 -19.61 -9.73
N LEU A 106 -12.69 -20.53 -10.61
CA LEU A 106 -13.24 -20.18 -11.91
C LEU A 106 -14.68 -19.66 -11.74
N TYR A 107 -14.91 -18.42 -12.10
CA TYR A 107 -16.17 -17.71 -11.94
C TYR A 107 -16.52 -16.98 -13.25
N ASN A 108 -16.63 -17.72 -14.35
CA ASN A 108 -17.11 -17.14 -15.59
C ASN A 108 -18.66 -17.10 -15.63
N ARG A 109 -19.23 -15.91 -15.43
CA ARG A 109 -20.68 -15.67 -15.53
C ARG A 109 -21.20 -15.47 -16.96
N SER A 110 -20.32 -15.40 -17.96
CA SER A 110 -20.77 -15.24 -19.36
C SER A 110 -21.44 -16.52 -19.88
N ASN A 111 -21.09 -17.68 -19.32
CA ASN A 111 -21.71 -18.95 -19.68
C ASN A 111 -22.96 -19.23 -18.82
N ASN A 112 -24.13 -18.84 -19.34
CA ASN A 112 -25.46 -19.02 -18.70
C ASN A 112 -25.89 -20.49 -18.51
N LYS A 113 -25.02 -21.47 -18.82
CA LYS A 113 -25.34 -22.90 -18.74
C LYS A 113 -25.73 -23.39 -17.35
N TYR A 114 -25.36 -22.67 -16.30
CA TYR A 114 -25.58 -23.06 -14.91
C TYR A 114 -26.72 -22.29 -14.24
N SER A 115 -27.36 -21.38 -14.97
CA SER A 115 -28.51 -20.58 -14.54
C SER A 115 -29.86 -21.30 -14.74
N TYR A 116 -29.86 -22.52 -15.30
CA TYR A 116 -31.08 -23.19 -15.76
C TYR A 116 -31.84 -23.98 -14.66
N THR A 117 -31.28 -24.15 -13.46
CA THR A 117 -31.99 -24.76 -12.32
C THR A 117 -31.73 -23.97 -11.03
N SER A 118 -32.74 -23.87 -10.15
CA SER A 118 -32.58 -23.19 -8.86
C SER A 118 -31.47 -23.81 -8.01
N ASN A 119 -31.32 -25.14 -8.06
CA ASN A 119 -30.28 -25.84 -7.31
C ASN A 119 -28.87 -25.45 -7.79
N SER A 120 -28.63 -25.35 -9.10
CA SER A 120 -27.31 -25.00 -9.63
C SER A 120 -26.91 -23.57 -9.26
N ASP A 121 -27.86 -22.64 -9.25
CA ASP A 121 -27.64 -21.27 -8.78
C ASP A 121 -27.32 -21.21 -7.28
N ASP A 122 -28.10 -21.91 -6.45
CA ASP A 122 -27.85 -22.01 -5.00
C ASP A 122 -26.44 -22.60 -4.70
N HIS A 123 -26.03 -23.62 -5.45
CA HIS A 123 -24.71 -24.23 -5.31
C HIS A 123 -23.59 -23.26 -5.70
N LEU A 124 -23.77 -22.47 -6.76
CA LEU A 124 -22.82 -21.46 -7.18
C LEU A 124 -22.67 -20.38 -6.10
N LEU A 125 -23.78 -19.86 -5.58
CA LEU A 125 -23.77 -18.84 -4.52
C LEU A 125 -23.06 -19.35 -3.25
N LYS A 126 -23.32 -20.59 -2.83
CA LYS A 126 -22.64 -21.21 -1.68
C LYS A 126 -21.13 -21.32 -1.89
N ASN A 127 -20.68 -21.62 -3.10
CA ASN A 127 -19.24 -21.70 -3.41
C ASN A 127 -18.58 -20.32 -3.38
N ILE A 128 -19.24 -19.29 -3.91
CA ILE A 128 -18.75 -17.90 -3.84
C ILE A 128 -18.65 -17.46 -2.37
N GLU A 129 -19.68 -17.73 -1.57
CA GLU A 129 -19.67 -17.40 -0.14
C GLU A 129 -18.56 -18.16 0.61
N LEU A 130 -18.35 -19.44 0.30
CA LEU A 130 -17.26 -20.23 0.88
C LEU A 130 -15.89 -19.65 0.48
N PHE A 131 -15.71 -19.28 -0.77
CA PHE A 131 -14.48 -18.67 -1.27
C PHE A 131 -14.17 -17.36 -0.55
N ASP A 132 -15.17 -16.49 -0.39
CA ASP A 132 -15.00 -15.22 0.32
C ASP A 132 -14.70 -15.45 1.81
N LYS A 133 -15.32 -16.44 2.47
CA LYS A 133 -14.98 -16.82 3.86
C LYS A 133 -13.56 -17.35 4.00
N LEU A 134 -13.10 -18.19 3.06
CA LEU A 134 -11.76 -18.75 3.08
C LEU A 134 -10.70 -17.68 2.79
N SER A 135 -10.94 -16.81 1.81
CA SER A 135 -10.02 -15.72 1.47
C SER A 135 -9.78 -14.78 2.65
N LEU A 136 -10.83 -14.45 3.41
CA LEU A 136 -10.71 -13.69 4.64
C LEU A 136 -9.96 -14.45 5.73
N ARG A 137 -10.28 -15.73 5.97
CA ARG A 137 -9.69 -16.54 7.05
C ARG A 137 -8.20 -16.85 6.82
N PHE A 138 -7.81 -17.04 5.56
CA PHE A 138 -6.44 -17.39 5.17
C PHE A 138 -5.70 -16.23 4.51
N ASN A 139 -6.23 -15.01 4.66
CA ASN A 139 -5.60 -13.80 4.17
C ASN A 139 -4.14 -13.69 4.63
N GLY A 140 -3.27 -13.30 3.71
CA GLY A 140 -1.83 -13.21 3.95
C GLY A 140 -1.09 -14.55 3.88
N ARG A 141 -1.76 -15.71 4.01
CA ARG A 141 -1.15 -17.06 3.96
C ARG A 141 -1.34 -17.78 2.63
N VAL A 142 -2.49 -17.60 2.01
CA VAL A 142 -2.86 -18.20 0.72
C VAL A 142 -3.23 -17.07 -0.24
N LEU A 143 -2.79 -17.18 -1.50
CA LEU A 143 -3.21 -16.27 -2.56
C LEU A 143 -4.52 -16.78 -3.17
N PHE A 144 -5.62 -16.07 -2.93
CA PHE A 144 -6.92 -16.38 -3.53
C PHE A 144 -7.09 -15.61 -4.84
N ILE A 145 -7.57 -16.27 -5.89
CA ILE A 145 -7.74 -15.67 -7.20
C ILE A 145 -9.11 -16.01 -7.79
N LYS A 146 -9.76 -15.03 -8.41
CA LYS A 146 -10.96 -15.21 -9.22
C LYS A 146 -10.54 -15.25 -10.69
N ASP A 147 -10.87 -16.33 -11.38
CA ASP A 147 -10.53 -16.53 -12.78
C ASP A 147 -11.81 -16.47 -13.62
N VAL A 148 -11.86 -15.58 -14.61
CA VAL A 148 -13.01 -15.46 -15.51
C VAL A 148 -12.72 -15.99 -16.91
N ILE A 149 -11.60 -16.69 -17.10
CA ILE A 149 -11.18 -17.28 -18.37
C ILE A 149 -11.85 -18.65 -18.57
N GLY A 150 -12.20 -18.98 -19.81
CA GLY A 150 -12.67 -20.31 -20.22
C GLY A 150 -14.17 -20.53 -20.05
N ASP A 151 -14.68 -21.69 -20.45
CA ASP A 151 -16.13 -21.96 -20.51
C ASP A 151 -16.71 -22.62 -19.25
N GLU A 152 -15.86 -23.01 -18.30
CA GLU A 152 -16.28 -23.64 -17.06
C GLU A 152 -16.76 -22.61 -16.02
N ILE A 153 -17.49 -23.07 -15.01
CA ILE A 153 -17.89 -22.24 -13.86
C ILE A 153 -17.77 -23.06 -12.58
N CYS A 154 -17.50 -22.38 -11.46
CA CYS A 154 -17.49 -22.98 -10.13
C CYS A 154 -16.43 -24.09 -9.95
N CYS A 155 -15.32 -24.01 -10.70
CA CYS A 155 -14.20 -24.94 -10.58
C CYS A 155 -13.15 -24.38 -9.61
N TRP A 156 -12.70 -25.22 -8.67
CA TRP A 156 -11.63 -24.87 -7.73
C TRP A 156 -10.32 -25.54 -8.14
N SER A 157 -9.22 -24.80 -8.10
CA SER A 157 -7.85 -25.30 -8.29
C SER A 157 -6.96 -24.80 -7.15
N PHE A 158 -5.97 -25.62 -6.77
CA PHE A 158 -5.10 -25.43 -5.61
C PHE A 158 -3.66 -25.83 -5.90
#